data_AF-A0ABD5AYV8-F1
#
_entry.id   AF-A0ABD5AYV8-F1
#
_cell.length_a   1.000
_cell.length_b   1.000
_cell.length_c   1.000
_cell.angle_alpha   90.00
_cell.angle_beta   90.00
_cell.angle_gamma   90.00
#
_symmetry.space_group_name_H-M   'P 1'
#
loop_
_entity.id
_entity.type
_entity.pdbx_description
1 polymer ?
#
loop_
_entity_poly.entity_id
_entity_poly.type
_entity_poly.pdbx_seq_one_letter_code
_entity_poly.pdbx_strand_id
1 'polypeptide(L)'
;LPDVLSLILKDGGKAEVYCTEDFDEIIGVNDRLMLSEAEKALQQRINRYHMENGVTIIDPSSTFIGTDVKIGIDTTIEPGVRIGGHTTIEEDVWIGQYSEINNSTIHSNANIKQSVINDSIVGENTTVGPFAQLRPGSNLGSEVKVGNFVEVKKADIKDGAKVSHLSYIGDAEIGERTNIGCGSITVNYDGANKFKTIVGKDAF
;
A
#
# COMPACT_ATOMS: atom_id res chain seq x y z
N LEU A 1 27.46 -28.47 -14.60
CA LEU A 1 26.38 -29.04 -13.75
C LEU A 1 25.55 -30.09 -14.51
N PRO A 2 25.00 -29.83 -15.71
CA PRO A 2 24.17 -30.84 -16.42
C PRO A 2 24.91 -32.14 -16.76
N ASP A 3 26.20 -32.07 -17.11
CA ASP A 3 27.01 -33.25 -17.47
C ASP A 3 27.21 -34.27 -16.34
N VAL A 4 26.94 -33.88 -15.09
CA VAL A 4 27.08 -34.75 -13.91
C VAL A 4 26.12 -35.93 -13.98
N LEU A 5 24.93 -35.76 -14.54
CA LEU A 5 23.96 -36.85 -14.71
C LEU A 5 24.55 -37.98 -15.57
N SER A 6 25.20 -37.61 -16.68
CA SER A 6 25.86 -38.55 -17.58
C SER A 6 27.02 -39.29 -16.93
N LEU A 7 27.74 -38.66 -15.99
CA LEU A 7 28.83 -39.29 -15.24
C LEU A 7 28.30 -40.29 -14.20
N ILE A 8 27.27 -39.91 -13.44
CA ILE A 8 26.62 -40.79 -12.45
C ILE A 8 26.13 -42.08 -13.09
N LEU A 9 25.49 -41.97 -14.26
CA LEU A 9 24.99 -43.13 -15.00
C LEU A 9 26.13 -44.02 -15.52
N LYS A 10 27.27 -43.44 -15.92
CA LYS A 10 28.45 -44.21 -16.37
C LYS A 10 29.11 -45.02 -15.26
N ASP A 11 29.11 -44.50 -14.04
CA ASP A 11 29.70 -45.17 -12.87
C ASP A 11 28.73 -46.19 -12.21
N GLY A 12 27.60 -46.50 -12.86
CA GLY A 12 26.60 -47.45 -12.37
C GLY A 12 25.68 -46.88 -11.27
N GLY A 13 25.69 -45.56 -11.08
CA GLY A 13 24.76 -44.85 -10.21
C GLY A 13 23.33 -44.78 -10.78
N LYS A 14 22.41 -44.21 -9.99
CA LYS A 14 21.01 -44.01 -10.37
C LYS A 14 20.68 -42.53 -10.50
N ALA A 15 19.88 -42.18 -11.50
CA ALA A 15 19.28 -40.87 -11.65
C ALA A 15 17.78 -41.05 -11.89
N GLU A 16 16.96 -40.26 -11.21
CA GLU A 16 15.50 -40.26 -11.32
C GLU A 16 15.04 -38.84 -11.67
N VAL A 17 13.93 -38.75 -12.40
CA VAL A 17 13.34 -37.48 -12.84
C VAL A 17 12.00 -37.30 -12.14
N TYR A 18 11.82 -36.13 -11.55
CA TYR A 18 10.51 -35.68 -11.06
C TYR A 18 9.96 -34.62 -12.01
N CYS A 19 8.75 -34.82 -12.50
CA CYS A 19 8.04 -33.85 -13.32
C CYS A 19 6.99 -33.14 -12.46
N THR A 20 7.11 -31.83 -12.28
CA THR A 20 6.06 -31.05 -11.64
C THR A 20 4.83 -30.93 -12.56
N GLU A 21 3.64 -30.87 -11.96
CA GLU A 21 2.40 -30.59 -12.65
C GLU A 21 2.16 -29.08 -12.85
N ASP A 22 2.84 -28.23 -12.06
CA ASP A 22 2.77 -26.77 -12.17
C ASP A 22 4.08 -26.22 -12.77
N PHE A 23 4.03 -25.86 -14.05
CA PHE A 23 5.16 -25.26 -14.75
C PHE A 23 5.61 -23.93 -14.11
N ASP A 24 4.68 -23.18 -13.51
CA ASP A 24 4.96 -21.87 -12.93
C ASP A 24 5.90 -21.96 -11.72
N GLU A 25 6.04 -23.13 -11.09
CA GLU A 25 7.01 -23.38 -10.01
C GLU A 25 8.46 -23.48 -10.50
N ILE A 26 8.68 -23.76 -11.78
CA ILE A 26 10.02 -24.04 -12.34
C ILE A 26 10.42 -23.08 -13.47
N ILE A 27 9.69 -21.97 -13.64
CA ILE A 27 10.04 -20.94 -14.63
C ILE A 27 11.46 -20.43 -14.35
N GLY A 28 12.35 -20.62 -15.32
CA GLY A 28 13.65 -19.95 -15.34
C GLY A 28 13.50 -18.50 -15.81
N VAL A 29 14.31 -17.58 -15.29
CA VAL A 29 14.28 -16.17 -15.69
C VAL A 29 15.62 -15.78 -16.31
N ASN A 30 15.69 -15.80 -17.63
CA ASN A 30 16.91 -15.47 -18.38
C ASN A 30 16.83 -14.10 -19.09
N ASP A 31 15.64 -13.54 -19.24
CA ASP A 31 15.40 -12.24 -19.86
C ASP A 31 14.19 -11.52 -19.23
N ARG A 32 13.85 -10.34 -19.77
CA ARG A 32 12.75 -9.51 -19.26
C ARG A 32 11.37 -10.03 -19.62
N LEU A 33 11.24 -10.83 -20.69
CA LEU A 33 9.98 -11.47 -21.04
C LEU A 33 9.66 -12.56 -20.02
N MET A 34 10.62 -13.44 -19.75
CA MET A 34 10.48 -14.50 -18.74
C MET A 34 10.28 -13.93 -17.33
N LEU A 35 10.91 -12.79 -17.00
CA LEU A 35 10.67 -12.10 -15.73
C LEU A 35 9.21 -11.65 -15.59
N SER A 36 8.64 -11.09 -16.66
CA SER A 36 7.24 -10.64 -16.70
C SER A 36 6.27 -11.83 -16.55
N GLU A 37 6.58 -12.96 -17.18
CA GLU A 37 5.81 -14.20 -17.06
C GLU A 37 5.84 -14.75 -15.63
N ALA A 38 7.03 -14.81 -15.02
CA ALA A 38 7.20 -15.24 -13.63
C ALA A 38 6.48 -14.31 -12.64
N GLU A 39 6.57 -12.99 -12.84
CA GLU A 39 5.87 -12.01 -12.00
C GLU A 39 4.35 -12.17 -12.11
N LYS A 40 3.83 -12.39 -13.32
CA LYS A 40 2.39 -12.62 -13.54
C LYS A 40 1.90 -13.87 -12.80
N ALA A 41 2.63 -14.97 -12.88
CA ALA A 41 2.29 -16.20 -12.15
C ALA A 41 2.29 -15.97 -10.63
N LEU A 42 3.30 -15.27 -10.11
CA LEU A 42 3.37 -14.91 -8.70
C LEU A 42 2.19 -14.03 -8.25
N GLN A 43 1.86 -12.99 -9.02
CA GLN A 43 0.74 -12.09 -8.71
C GLN A 43 -0.60 -12.83 -8.73
N GLN A 44 -0.81 -13.77 -9.64
CA GLN A 44 -2.01 -14.63 -9.65
C GLN A 44 -2.13 -15.46 -8.36
N ARG A 45 -1.02 -16.02 -7.86
CA ARG A 45 -1.00 -16.79 -6.60
C ARG A 45 -1.30 -15.90 -5.39
N ILE A 46 -0.69 -14.72 -5.31
CA ILE A 46 -0.90 -13.75 -4.21
C ILE A 46 -2.35 -13.26 -4.20
N ASN A 47 -2.87 -12.81 -5.34
CA ASN A 47 -4.23 -12.30 -5.43
C ASN A 47 -5.25 -13.41 -5.09
N ARG A 48 -5.03 -14.63 -5.59
CA ARG A 48 -5.86 -15.80 -5.22
C ARG A 48 -5.86 -16.04 -3.71
N TYR A 49 -4.69 -16.04 -3.07
CA TYR A 49 -4.57 -16.23 -1.63
C TYR A 49 -5.43 -15.21 -0.86
N HIS A 50 -5.34 -13.92 -1.20
CA HIS A 50 -6.16 -12.90 -0.52
C HIS A 50 -7.65 -13.10 -0.78
N MET A 51 -8.05 -13.43 -2.01
CA MET A 51 -9.45 -13.68 -2.36
C MET A 51 -10.02 -14.90 -1.61
N GLU A 52 -9.25 -15.98 -1.48
CA GLU A 52 -9.64 -17.18 -0.70
C GLU A 52 -9.77 -16.88 0.79
N ASN A 53 -9.09 -15.84 1.29
CA ASN A 53 -9.19 -15.35 2.67
C ASN A 53 -10.23 -14.22 2.85
N GLY A 54 -11.10 -14.01 1.86
CA GLY A 54 -12.26 -13.11 1.97
C GLY A 54 -12.02 -11.66 1.56
N VAL A 55 -10.94 -11.37 0.82
CA VAL A 55 -10.71 -10.05 0.21
C VAL A 55 -11.39 -9.97 -1.15
N THR A 56 -12.14 -8.90 -1.41
CA THR A 56 -12.72 -8.64 -2.73
C THR A 56 -11.70 -7.91 -3.60
N ILE A 57 -11.14 -8.59 -4.60
CA ILE A 57 -10.31 -7.96 -5.64
C ILE A 57 -11.13 -7.87 -6.93
N ILE A 58 -11.50 -6.65 -7.34
CA ILE A 58 -12.42 -6.42 -8.46
C ILE A 58 -11.78 -6.83 -9.79
N ASP A 59 -10.51 -6.50 -10.00
CA ASP A 59 -9.74 -6.91 -11.17
C ASP A 59 -8.36 -7.44 -10.74
N PRO A 60 -8.23 -8.76 -10.52
CA PRO A 60 -6.97 -9.38 -10.16
C PRO A 60 -5.89 -9.29 -11.24
N SER A 61 -6.24 -8.96 -12.49
CA SER A 61 -5.27 -8.87 -13.59
C SER A 61 -4.53 -7.52 -13.61
N SER A 62 -5.09 -6.50 -12.98
CA SER A 62 -4.49 -5.16 -12.86
C SER A 62 -4.09 -4.77 -11.43
N THR A 63 -4.31 -5.65 -10.45
CA THR A 63 -3.98 -5.43 -9.04
C THR A 63 -2.64 -6.09 -8.70
N PHE A 64 -1.74 -5.34 -8.06
CA PHE A 64 -0.44 -5.83 -7.64
C PHE A 64 -0.31 -5.79 -6.13
N ILE A 65 -0.01 -6.94 -5.52
CA ILE A 65 0.15 -7.08 -4.08
C ILE A 65 1.51 -7.71 -3.78
N GLY A 66 2.26 -7.13 -2.85
CA GLY A 66 3.54 -7.64 -2.37
C GLY A 66 3.38 -8.87 -1.48
N THR A 67 4.40 -9.73 -1.45
CA THR A 67 4.38 -11.01 -0.71
C THR A 67 4.24 -10.86 0.81
N ASP A 68 4.66 -9.72 1.38
CA ASP A 68 4.62 -9.47 2.82
C ASP A 68 3.38 -8.67 3.26
N VAL A 69 2.48 -8.35 2.32
CA VAL A 69 1.28 -7.56 2.58
C VAL A 69 0.23 -8.40 3.30
N LYS A 70 -0.41 -7.82 4.30
CA LYS A 70 -1.53 -8.41 5.04
C LYS A 70 -2.79 -7.60 4.80
N ILE A 71 -3.90 -8.29 4.53
CA ILE A 71 -5.18 -7.67 4.20
C ILE A 71 -6.27 -8.42 4.95
N GLY A 72 -7.08 -7.69 5.73
CA GLY A 72 -8.20 -8.21 6.49
C GLY A 72 -9.39 -8.57 5.60
N ILE A 73 -10.27 -9.41 6.16
CA ILE A 73 -11.50 -9.87 5.51
C ILE A 73 -12.42 -8.69 5.15
N ASP A 74 -13.26 -8.89 4.13
CA ASP A 74 -14.26 -7.93 3.65
C ASP A 74 -13.68 -6.60 3.11
N THR A 75 -12.35 -6.48 3.03
CA THR A 75 -11.68 -5.40 2.30
C THR A 75 -11.96 -5.51 0.80
N THR A 76 -12.25 -4.38 0.17
CA THR A 76 -12.43 -4.27 -1.29
C THR A 76 -11.28 -3.50 -1.94
N ILE A 77 -10.74 -4.07 -3.01
CA ILE A 77 -9.64 -3.53 -3.81
C ILE A 77 -10.11 -3.32 -5.25
N GLU A 78 -10.14 -2.06 -5.66
CA GLU A 78 -10.49 -1.64 -7.02
C GLU A 78 -9.33 -1.82 -8.02
N PRO A 79 -9.61 -1.75 -9.34
CA PRO A 79 -8.61 -1.98 -10.38
C PRO A 79 -7.38 -1.05 -10.32
N GLY A 80 -6.22 -1.57 -10.75
CA GLY A 80 -4.99 -0.79 -10.87
C GLY A 80 -4.30 -0.43 -9.55
N VAL A 81 -4.78 -0.96 -8.42
CA VAL A 81 -4.18 -0.74 -7.09
C VAL A 81 -2.83 -1.46 -6.97
N ARG A 82 -1.87 -0.81 -6.30
CA ARG A 82 -0.56 -1.37 -5.97
C ARG A 82 -0.32 -1.30 -4.47
N ILE A 83 -0.07 -2.45 -3.84
CA ILE A 83 0.20 -2.54 -2.40
C ILE A 83 1.53 -3.26 -2.19
N GLY A 84 2.48 -2.62 -1.51
CA GLY A 84 3.84 -3.11 -1.37
C GLY A 84 4.41 -2.99 0.04
N GLY A 85 5.64 -3.51 0.19
CA GLY A 85 6.38 -3.49 1.44
C GLY A 85 5.69 -4.25 2.57
N HIS A 86 5.87 -3.79 3.80
CA HIS A 86 5.23 -4.37 4.98
C HIS A 86 3.88 -3.71 5.30
N THR A 87 3.03 -3.54 4.27
CA THR A 87 1.72 -2.92 4.44
C THR A 87 0.74 -3.86 5.16
N THR A 88 0.01 -3.33 6.12
CA THR A 88 -1.11 -4.01 6.78
C THR A 88 -2.39 -3.23 6.55
N ILE A 89 -3.41 -3.90 6.04
CA ILE A 89 -4.76 -3.39 5.87
C ILE A 89 -5.66 -4.25 6.74
N GLU A 90 -6.46 -3.63 7.61
CA GLU A 90 -7.41 -4.34 8.48
C GLU A 90 -8.70 -4.70 7.72
N GLU A 91 -9.81 -4.93 8.43
CA GLU A 91 -11.08 -5.37 7.86
C GLU A 91 -11.95 -4.21 7.34
N ASP A 92 -12.88 -4.52 6.44
CA ASP A 92 -13.87 -3.57 5.91
C ASP A 92 -13.27 -2.31 5.26
N VAL A 93 -12.03 -2.38 4.76
CA VAL A 93 -11.37 -1.25 4.10
C VAL A 93 -11.79 -1.16 2.63
N TRP A 94 -11.96 0.04 2.11
CA TRP A 94 -12.13 0.29 0.68
C TRP A 94 -10.89 0.93 0.09
N ILE A 95 -10.24 0.26 -0.87
CA ILE A 95 -9.08 0.79 -1.60
C ILE A 95 -9.49 1.04 -3.04
N GLY A 96 -9.72 2.31 -3.34
CA GLY A 96 -10.15 2.80 -4.64
C GLY A 96 -9.04 2.73 -5.70
N GLN A 97 -9.47 2.75 -6.95
CA GLN A 97 -8.66 2.49 -8.13
C GLN A 97 -7.39 3.32 -8.17
N TYR A 98 -6.32 2.76 -8.71
CA TYR A 98 -5.02 3.42 -8.88
C TYR A 98 -4.39 3.99 -7.59
N SER A 99 -4.82 3.53 -6.42
CA SER A 99 -4.13 3.85 -5.17
C SER A 99 -2.82 3.07 -5.07
N GLU A 100 -1.79 3.71 -4.50
CA GLU A 100 -0.50 3.10 -4.21
C GLU A 100 -0.25 3.18 -2.71
N ILE A 101 -0.02 2.04 -2.07
CA ILE A 101 0.19 1.95 -0.62
C ILE A 101 1.47 1.15 -0.35
N ASN A 102 2.40 1.72 0.40
CA ASN A 102 3.66 1.07 0.71
C ASN A 102 4.07 1.31 2.18
N ASN A 103 4.54 0.25 2.85
CA ASN A 103 4.98 0.26 4.25
C ASN A 103 4.01 0.98 5.21
N SER A 104 2.71 0.81 5.03
CA SER A 104 1.70 1.60 5.77
C SER A 104 0.72 0.72 6.52
N THR A 105 0.06 1.30 7.52
CA THR A 105 -1.04 0.63 8.24
C THR A 105 -2.35 1.35 7.95
N ILE A 106 -3.33 0.62 7.43
CA ILE A 106 -4.67 1.12 7.14
C ILE A 106 -5.64 0.41 8.07
N HIS A 107 -6.22 1.14 9.01
CA HIS A 107 -7.16 0.61 9.99
C HIS A 107 -8.56 0.42 9.41
N SER A 108 -9.36 -0.32 10.17
CA SER A 108 -10.66 -0.83 9.76
C SER A 108 -11.62 0.27 9.30
N ASN A 109 -12.50 -0.05 8.34
CA ASN A 109 -13.50 0.87 7.77
C ASN A 109 -12.92 2.14 7.09
N ALA A 110 -11.61 2.22 6.87
CA ALA A 110 -11.01 3.33 6.14
C ALA A 110 -11.38 3.29 4.65
N ASN A 111 -11.40 4.47 4.02
CA ASN A 111 -11.70 4.62 2.60
C ASN A 111 -10.57 5.40 1.90
N ILE A 112 -9.78 4.70 1.10
CA ILE A 112 -8.69 5.26 0.31
C ILE A 112 -9.19 5.44 -1.12
N LYS A 113 -9.04 6.63 -1.68
CA LYS A 113 -9.46 6.96 -3.05
C LYS A 113 -8.26 7.47 -3.81
N GLN A 114 -7.88 6.84 -4.94
CA GLN A 114 -6.91 7.34 -5.91
C GLN A 114 -5.74 8.13 -5.27
N SER A 115 -5.06 7.54 -4.28
CA SER A 115 -4.08 8.25 -3.44
C SER A 115 -2.79 7.46 -3.29
N VAL A 116 -1.71 8.18 -2.97
CA VAL A 116 -0.39 7.60 -2.72
C VAL A 116 -0.10 7.68 -1.22
N ILE A 117 0.20 6.55 -0.59
CA ILE A 117 0.42 6.44 0.85
C ILE A 117 1.73 5.71 1.10
N ASN A 118 2.69 6.38 1.74
CA ASN A 118 4.00 5.80 2.05
C ASN A 118 4.36 6.01 3.52
N ASP A 119 4.78 4.94 4.19
CA ASP A 119 5.30 4.95 5.57
C ASP A 119 4.40 5.75 6.53
N SER A 120 3.10 5.44 6.50
CA SER A 120 2.03 6.23 7.14
C SER A 120 1.01 5.34 7.84
N ILE A 121 0.22 5.94 8.73
CA ILE A 121 -0.89 5.30 9.45
C ILE A 121 -2.18 6.04 9.10
N VAL A 122 -3.22 5.27 8.74
CA VAL A 122 -4.57 5.77 8.48
C VAL A 122 -5.52 5.13 9.48
N GLY A 123 -6.08 5.93 10.39
CA GLY A 123 -6.99 5.47 11.45
C GLY A 123 -8.34 4.97 10.96
N GLU A 124 -9.14 4.45 11.90
CA GLU A 124 -10.44 3.85 11.61
C GLU A 124 -11.41 4.89 11.03
N ASN A 125 -12.30 4.47 10.13
CA ASN A 125 -13.32 5.34 9.53
C ASN A 125 -12.75 6.58 8.82
N THR A 126 -11.44 6.62 8.54
CA THR A 126 -10.78 7.76 7.91
C THR A 126 -10.89 7.69 6.39
N THR A 127 -11.11 8.84 5.77
CA THR A 127 -11.14 8.97 4.31
C THR A 127 -9.90 9.72 3.80
N VAL A 128 -9.22 9.12 2.83
CA VAL A 128 -8.06 9.70 2.15
C VAL A 128 -8.34 9.81 0.65
N GLY A 129 -8.22 11.01 0.10
CA GLY A 129 -8.34 11.30 -1.33
C GLY A 129 -9.75 11.72 -1.80
N PRO A 130 -9.97 11.77 -3.13
CA PRO A 130 -9.04 11.33 -4.19
C PRO A 130 -7.83 12.24 -4.36
N PHE A 131 -6.73 11.76 -4.94
CA PHE A 131 -5.54 12.56 -5.25
C PHE A 131 -4.86 13.17 -4.01
N ALA A 132 -4.86 12.45 -2.89
CA ALA A 132 -4.05 12.81 -1.73
C ALA A 132 -2.69 12.13 -1.78
N GLN A 133 -1.72 12.72 -1.09
CA GLN A 133 -0.41 12.14 -0.91
C GLN A 133 -0.04 12.13 0.59
N LEU A 134 0.05 10.94 1.16
CA LEU A 134 0.60 10.73 2.51
C LEU A 134 2.06 10.31 2.37
N ARG A 135 2.95 11.13 2.93
CA ARG A 135 4.40 10.90 2.93
C ARG A 135 4.85 10.36 4.28
N PRO A 136 6.10 9.89 4.39
CA PRO A 136 6.58 9.25 5.61
C PRO A 136 6.33 10.05 6.89
N GLY A 137 5.82 9.35 7.90
CA GLY A 137 5.46 9.92 9.19
C GLY A 137 4.13 10.69 9.19
N SER A 138 3.22 10.42 8.25
CA SER A 138 1.85 10.94 8.32
C SER A 138 0.99 9.99 9.14
N ASN A 139 0.51 10.45 10.30
CA ASN A 139 -0.33 9.68 11.19
C ASN A 139 -1.72 10.32 11.24
N LEU A 140 -2.71 9.66 10.66
CA LEU A 140 -4.10 10.10 10.71
C LEU A 140 -4.82 9.30 11.80
N GLY A 141 -5.49 10.00 12.71
CA GLY A 141 -6.39 9.41 13.69
C GLY A 141 -7.68 8.88 13.06
N SER A 142 -8.66 8.57 13.91
CA SER A 142 -9.96 8.06 13.48
C SER A 142 -10.86 9.18 12.93
N GLU A 143 -11.75 8.84 12.01
CA GLU A 143 -12.73 9.77 11.40
C GLU A 143 -12.09 11.02 10.76
N VAL A 144 -10.81 10.94 10.38
CA VAL A 144 -10.11 12.03 9.71
C VAL A 144 -10.57 12.10 8.25
N LYS A 145 -10.55 13.32 7.69
CA LYS A 145 -10.71 13.54 6.25
C LYS A 145 -9.49 14.24 5.68
N VAL A 146 -8.73 13.52 4.85
CA VAL A 146 -7.76 14.11 3.92
C VAL A 146 -8.39 14.06 2.54
N GLY A 147 -8.76 15.21 2.00
CA GLY A 147 -9.42 15.29 0.70
C GLY A 147 -8.44 15.52 -0.46
N ASN A 148 -8.94 16.14 -1.52
CA ASN A 148 -8.22 16.16 -2.79
C ASN A 148 -7.09 17.19 -2.85
N PHE A 149 -5.99 16.78 -3.50
CA PHE A 149 -4.78 17.59 -3.66
C PHE A 149 -4.22 18.05 -2.31
N VAL A 150 -4.27 17.16 -1.32
CA VAL A 150 -3.68 17.38 0.00
C VAL A 150 -2.44 16.51 0.14
N GLU A 151 -1.33 17.13 0.50
CA GLU A 151 -0.08 16.46 0.85
C GLU A 151 0.14 16.56 2.36
N VAL A 152 0.38 15.42 3.01
CA VAL A 152 0.72 15.34 4.43
C VAL A 152 2.10 14.71 4.58
N LYS A 153 2.92 15.23 5.50
CA LYS A 153 4.27 14.71 5.77
C LYS A 153 4.68 14.96 7.21
N LYS A 154 5.17 13.94 7.91
CA LYS A 154 5.65 14.09 9.30
C LYS A 154 4.65 14.85 10.17
N ALA A 155 3.37 14.50 10.09
CA ALA A 155 2.32 15.22 10.76
C ALA A 155 1.31 14.28 11.42
N ASP A 156 0.85 14.68 12.60
CA ASP A 156 -0.22 14.02 13.33
C ASP A 156 -1.52 14.78 13.09
N ILE A 157 -2.49 14.14 12.42
CA ILE A 157 -3.83 14.67 12.21
C ILE A 157 -4.76 13.92 13.15
N LYS A 158 -5.19 14.57 14.24
CA LYS A 158 -5.96 13.92 15.30
C LYS A 158 -7.42 13.71 14.91
N ASP A 159 -8.12 12.93 15.72
CA ASP A 159 -9.43 12.38 15.42
C ASP A 159 -10.46 13.43 14.98
N GLY A 160 -11.23 13.09 13.95
CA GLY A 160 -12.28 13.94 13.39
C GLY A 160 -11.78 15.21 12.67
N ALA A 161 -10.47 15.44 12.59
CA ALA A 161 -9.92 16.59 11.90
C ALA A 161 -10.06 16.47 10.37
N LYS A 162 -10.16 17.62 9.70
CA LYS A 162 -10.43 17.71 8.27
C LYS A 162 -9.43 18.63 7.59
N VAL A 163 -8.72 18.08 6.61
CA VAL A 163 -7.87 18.82 5.66
C VAL A 163 -8.39 18.48 4.28
N SER A 164 -9.36 19.25 3.78
CA SER A 164 -10.20 18.76 2.69
C SER A 164 -9.67 19.08 1.29
N HIS A 165 -8.93 20.18 1.09
CA HIS A 165 -8.64 20.65 -0.27
C HIS A 165 -7.33 21.44 -0.36
N LEU A 166 -6.50 21.10 -1.36
CA LEU A 166 -5.41 21.95 -1.87
C LEU A 166 -4.43 22.42 -0.77
N SER A 167 -4.00 21.52 0.10
CA SER A 167 -3.20 21.88 1.28
C SER A 167 -1.91 21.09 1.41
N TYR A 168 -0.89 21.71 1.97
CA TYR A 168 0.33 21.05 2.41
C TYR A 168 0.45 21.13 3.93
N ILE A 169 0.47 19.97 4.60
CA ILE A 169 0.59 19.83 6.05
C ILE A 169 1.86 19.03 6.36
N GLY A 170 2.95 19.75 6.63
CA GLY A 170 4.29 19.23 6.87
C GLY A 170 4.80 19.60 8.26
N ASP A 171 5.38 18.64 8.98
CA ASP A 171 5.95 18.84 10.32
C ASP A 171 4.93 19.51 11.26
N ALA A 172 3.74 18.91 11.43
CA ALA A 172 2.62 19.56 12.10
C ALA A 172 1.84 18.64 13.05
N GLU A 173 1.12 19.22 14.00
CA GLU A 173 0.12 18.55 14.80
C GLU A 173 -1.20 19.32 14.66
N ILE A 174 -2.21 18.65 14.10
CA ILE A 174 -3.55 19.20 13.90
C ILE A 174 -4.47 18.53 14.92
N GLY A 175 -4.99 19.33 15.86
CA GLY A 175 -5.84 18.85 16.95
C GLY A 175 -7.17 18.27 16.48
N GLU A 176 -7.84 17.60 17.41
CA GLU A 176 -9.12 16.91 17.15
C GLU A 176 -10.20 17.86 16.63
N ARG A 177 -11.06 17.36 15.75
CA ARG A 177 -12.23 18.07 15.19
C ARG A 177 -11.91 19.43 14.53
N THR A 178 -10.63 19.68 14.27
CA THR A 178 -10.16 20.90 13.60
C THR A 178 -10.45 20.83 12.11
N ASN A 179 -10.87 21.94 11.53
CA ASN A 179 -11.12 22.03 10.10
C ASN A 179 -10.14 22.99 9.46
N ILE A 180 -9.15 22.48 8.74
CA ILE A 180 -8.20 23.29 7.98
C ILE A 180 -8.85 23.78 6.69
N GLY A 181 -8.92 25.11 6.56
CA GLY A 181 -9.42 25.78 5.36
C GLY A 181 -8.63 25.41 4.09
N CYS A 182 -9.32 25.43 2.96
CA CYS A 182 -8.74 25.15 1.64
C CYS A 182 -7.52 26.03 1.36
N GLY A 183 -6.48 25.49 0.72
CA GLY A 183 -5.31 26.29 0.31
C GLY A 183 -4.29 26.52 1.43
N SER A 184 -4.53 25.97 2.63
CA SER A 184 -3.63 26.18 3.77
C SER A 184 -2.30 25.45 3.58
N ILE A 185 -1.21 26.12 3.95
CA ILE A 185 0.15 25.59 3.89
C ILE A 185 0.81 25.80 5.25
N THR A 186 1.28 24.73 5.88
CA THR A 186 2.22 24.85 7.00
C THR A 186 3.60 25.15 6.44
N VAL A 187 4.04 26.40 6.58
CA VAL A 187 5.36 26.85 6.11
C VAL A 187 6.43 26.36 7.08
N ASN A 188 6.82 25.09 6.92
CA ASN A 188 7.68 24.36 7.85
C ASN A 188 9.19 24.56 7.61
N TYR A 189 9.60 25.33 6.59
CA TYR A 189 11.00 25.51 6.21
C TYR A 189 11.32 26.97 5.94
N ASP A 190 12.39 27.49 6.57
CA ASP A 190 12.81 28.90 6.45
C ASP A 190 13.94 29.14 5.43
N GLY A 191 14.43 28.08 4.77
CA GLY A 191 15.61 28.12 3.91
C GLY A 191 16.83 27.41 4.50
N ALA A 192 16.80 27.04 5.79
CA ALA A 192 17.88 26.30 6.48
C ALA A 192 17.35 25.25 7.48
N ASN A 193 16.36 25.61 8.29
CA ASN A 193 15.83 24.81 9.39
C ASN A 193 14.36 24.45 9.16
N LYS A 194 13.90 23.42 9.88
CA LYS A 194 12.49 23.02 9.91
C LYS A 194 11.86 23.21 11.27
N PHE A 195 10.58 23.56 11.28
CA PHE A 195 9.85 23.90 12.50
C PHE A 195 8.49 23.23 12.55
N LYS A 196 8.05 22.90 13.78
CA LYS A 196 6.76 22.27 14.03
C LYS A 196 5.64 23.32 14.08
N THR A 197 4.53 23.06 13.39
CA THR A 197 3.27 23.82 13.56
C THR A 197 2.33 23.05 14.47
N ILE A 198 1.67 23.73 15.41
CA ILE A 198 0.66 23.13 16.29
C ILE A 198 -0.64 23.91 16.13
N VAL A 199 -1.70 23.24 15.68
CA VAL A 199 -3.06 23.76 15.63
C VAL A 199 -3.87 23.03 16.70
N GLY A 200 -4.49 23.79 17.60
CA GLY A 200 -5.29 23.24 18.70
C GLY A 200 -6.53 22.49 18.21
N LYS A 201 -7.19 21.78 19.14
CA LYS A 201 -8.50 21.15 18.90
C LYS A 201 -9.59 22.19 18.62
N ASP A 202 -10.62 21.76 17.90
CA ASP A 202 -11.82 22.56 17.61
C ASP A 202 -11.53 23.90 16.88
N ALA A 203 -10.38 24.00 16.22
CA ALA A 203 -9.98 25.19 15.47
C ALA A 203 -10.61 25.21 14.06
N PHE A 204 -10.70 26.42 13.48
CA PHE A 204 -11.18 26.66 12.12
C PHE A 204 -10.30 27.71 11.43
#